data_AF-A0A6B2CKX1-F1
#
_entry.id   AF-A0A6B2CKX1-F1
#
_cell.length_a   1.000
_cell.length_b   1.000
_cell.length_c   1.000
_cell.angle_alpha   90.00
_cell.angle_beta   90.00
_cell.angle_gamma   90.00
#
_symmetry.space_group_name_H-M   'P 1'
#
loop_
_entity.id
_entity.type
_entity.pdbx_description
1 polymer ?
#
loop_
_entity_poly.entity_id
_entity_poly.type
_entity_poly.pdbx_seq_one_letter_code
_entity_poly.pdbx_strand_id
1 'polypeptide(L)'
;MSEGERRTGELEYVRKVKYHVEDINGVEVTSFEVPYIRYFAEDELVYLEALLDFKNTDDLVKRIDENKLGRKTIEKVFAYRLKQAGSGFEPWPIEPVLLPSLVHNDAQPNPVYEFNAGSGAVELASLTYGLNRFLFSYTVSINGIEDFLFMGVLNKGFYKEVYILRNIEPMAIIKYNVYV
;
A
#
# COMPACT_ATOMS: atom_id res chain seq x y z
N MET A 1 -11.41 -2.36 -36.71
CA MET A 1 -10.00 -2.21 -36.27
C MET A 1 -9.84 -3.13 -35.06
N SER A 2 -9.71 -4.44 -35.27
CA SER A 2 -8.45 -5.22 -35.41
C SER A 2 -7.48 -4.98 -34.24
N GLU A 3 -7.30 -6.03 -33.44
CA GLU A 3 -6.15 -6.21 -32.55
C GLU A 3 -4.86 -5.91 -33.32
N GLY A 4 -4.11 -4.90 -32.88
CA GLY A 4 -2.84 -4.59 -33.53
C GLY A 4 -2.51 -3.10 -33.52
N GLU A 5 -2.26 -2.56 -32.33
CA GLU A 5 -1.34 -1.44 -32.13
C GLU A 5 -1.03 -1.36 -30.63
N ARG A 6 -0.23 -2.32 -30.13
CA ARG A 6 0.38 -2.17 -28.79
C ARG A 6 1.39 -1.02 -28.89
N ARG A 7 1.09 0.08 -28.20
CA ARG A 7 2.04 1.18 -28.03
C ARG A 7 3.27 0.64 -27.31
N THR A 8 4.44 0.88 -27.88
CA THR A 8 5.72 0.64 -27.23
C THR A 8 5.74 1.46 -25.94
N GLY A 9 5.66 0.80 -24.78
CA GLY A 9 5.64 1.46 -23.46
C GLY A 9 4.51 1.08 -22.51
N GLU A 10 3.68 0.07 -22.78
CA GLU A 10 2.76 -0.45 -21.75
C GLU A 10 3.55 -0.89 -20.50
N LEU A 11 3.27 -0.22 -19.38
CA LEU A 11 3.84 -0.56 -18.08
C LEU A 11 3.49 -2.00 -17.75
N GLU A 12 4.48 -2.89 -17.79
CA GLU A 12 4.21 -4.34 -17.65
C GLU A 12 3.85 -4.69 -16.20
N TYR A 13 4.45 -4.00 -15.25
CA TYR A 13 4.20 -4.23 -13.83
C TYR A 13 3.17 -3.29 -13.24
N VAL A 14 2.82 -2.18 -13.90
CA VAL A 14 1.78 -1.26 -13.44
C VAL A 14 0.51 -1.45 -14.24
N ARG A 15 -0.64 -1.53 -13.57
CA ARG A 15 -1.92 -1.89 -14.16
C ARG A 15 -3.03 -0.93 -13.72
N LYS A 16 -3.97 -0.68 -14.63
CA LYS A 16 -5.28 -0.18 -14.25
C LYS A 16 -6.06 -1.30 -13.57
N VAL A 17 -6.72 -0.94 -12.49
CA VAL A 17 -7.48 -1.87 -11.66
C VAL A 17 -8.91 -1.36 -11.50
N LYS A 18 -9.77 -2.23 -10.99
CA LYS A 18 -11.17 -1.87 -10.73
C LYS A 18 -11.24 -0.98 -9.48
N TYR A 19 -12.05 0.08 -9.59
CA TYR A 19 -12.49 0.86 -8.44
C TYR A 19 -13.82 0.34 -7.90
N HIS A 20 -14.02 0.56 -6.61
CA HIS A 20 -15.21 0.22 -5.84
C HIS A 20 -15.60 1.43 -5.00
N VAL A 21 -16.90 1.66 -4.84
CA VAL A 21 -17.41 2.61 -3.85
C VAL A 21 -17.83 1.79 -2.65
N GLU A 22 -17.17 2.01 -1.52
CA GLU A 22 -17.46 1.38 -0.23
C GLU A 22 -18.27 2.35 0.64
N ASP A 23 -19.32 1.85 1.30
CA ASP A 23 -20.01 2.59 2.37
C ASP A 23 -19.42 2.16 3.71
N ILE A 24 -18.75 3.09 4.39
CA ILE A 24 -18.12 2.88 5.68
C ILE A 24 -18.80 3.79 6.69
N ASN A 25 -19.74 3.23 7.45
CA ASN A 25 -20.53 3.94 8.46
C ASN A 25 -21.29 5.17 7.91
N GLY A 26 -21.81 5.10 6.69
CA GLY A 26 -22.54 6.19 6.03
C GLY A 26 -21.64 7.18 5.29
N VAL A 27 -20.33 6.90 5.20
CA VAL A 27 -19.36 7.68 4.44
C VAL A 27 -18.94 6.88 3.22
N GLU A 28 -19.15 7.44 2.03
CA GLU A 28 -18.68 6.83 0.79
C GLU A 28 -17.16 6.98 0.66
N VAL A 29 -16.47 5.89 0.34
CA VAL A 29 -15.03 5.84 0.10
C VAL A 29 -14.77 5.16 -1.23
N THR A 30 -14.06 5.83 -2.13
CA THR A 30 -13.62 5.23 -3.39
C THR A 30 -12.34 4.43 -3.14
N SER A 31 -12.39 3.13 -3.37
CA SER A 31 -11.25 2.22 -3.19
C SER A 31 -10.90 1.49 -4.47
N PHE A 32 -9.72 0.90 -4.54
CA PHE A 32 -9.23 0.16 -5.69
C PHE A 32 -8.66 -1.20 -5.29
N GLU A 33 -8.71 -2.16 -6.21
CA GLU A 33 -8.12 -3.49 -6.00
C GLU A 33 -6.60 -3.46 -6.07
N VAL A 34 -5.95 -3.98 -5.05
CA VAL A 34 -4.50 -4.13 -5.00
C VAL A 34 -4.10 -5.53 -5.49
N PRO A 35 -3.28 -5.65 -6.55
CA PRO A 35 -2.74 -6.93 -6.96
C PRO A 35 -1.88 -7.57 -5.86
N TYR A 36 -2.03 -8.88 -5.72
CA TYR A 36 -1.41 -9.65 -4.65
C TYR A 36 0.13 -9.54 -4.58
N ILE A 37 0.81 -9.70 -5.71
CA ILE A 37 2.27 -9.70 -5.84
C ILE A 37 2.65 -9.30 -7.26
N ARG A 38 3.90 -8.88 -7.45
CA ARG A 38 4.56 -8.60 -8.75
C ARG A 38 4.02 -7.38 -9.50
N TYR A 39 2.71 -7.20 -9.57
CA TYR A 39 2.05 -6.07 -10.22
C TYR A 39 1.67 -4.99 -9.20
N PHE A 40 1.52 -3.77 -9.69
CA PHE A 40 1.15 -2.57 -8.96
C PHE A 40 -0.07 -1.96 -9.65
N ALA A 41 -1.07 -1.51 -8.90
CA ALA A 41 -2.08 -0.62 -9.40
C ALA A 41 -1.48 0.79 -9.61
N GLU A 42 -2.02 1.57 -10.55
CA GLU A 42 -1.61 2.97 -10.74
C GLU A 42 -1.73 3.77 -9.43
N ASP A 43 -2.83 3.61 -8.68
CA ASP A 43 -3.02 4.30 -7.41
C ASP A 43 -2.04 3.85 -6.31
N GLU A 44 -1.44 2.65 -6.38
CA GLU A 44 -0.39 2.25 -5.42
C GLU A 44 0.86 3.13 -5.55
N LEU A 45 1.10 3.70 -6.75
CA LEU A 45 2.24 4.57 -6.98
C LEU A 45 2.14 5.86 -6.15
N VAL A 46 0.93 6.37 -5.95
CA VAL A 46 0.67 7.57 -5.12
C VAL A 46 1.09 7.32 -3.67
N TYR A 47 0.84 6.12 -3.15
CA TYR A 47 1.29 5.73 -1.81
C TYR A 47 2.81 5.65 -1.73
N LEU A 48 3.44 5.03 -2.73
CA LEU A 48 4.89 4.89 -2.76
C LEU A 48 5.58 6.24 -2.92
N GLU A 49 5.04 7.16 -3.72
CA GLU A 49 5.54 8.54 -3.84
C GLU A 49 5.39 9.34 -2.54
N ALA A 50 4.25 9.21 -1.84
CA ALA A 50 4.05 9.89 -0.57
C ALA A 50 5.06 9.44 0.50
N LEU A 51 5.53 8.19 0.41
CA LEU A 51 6.45 7.59 1.37
C LEU A 51 7.90 7.62 0.90
N LEU A 52 8.18 7.69 -0.39
CA LEU A 52 9.53 7.57 -0.92
C LEU A 52 9.87 8.87 -1.63
N ASP A 53 11.06 9.40 -1.37
CA ASP A 53 11.58 10.63 -1.95
C ASP A 53 11.94 10.46 -3.45
N PHE A 54 10.94 10.09 -4.26
CA PHE A 54 11.02 10.06 -5.72
C PHE A 54 10.60 11.41 -6.29
N LYS A 55 11.24 11.79 -7.39
CA LYS A 55 10.99 13.09 -8.02
C LYS A 55 9.64 13.17 -8.74
N ASN A 56 9.13 12.04 -9.22
CA ASN A 56 7.86 11.90 -9.93
C ASN A 56 7.50 10.41 -10.12
N THR A 57 6.28 10.16 -10.59
CA THR A 57 5.74 8.83 -10.91
C THR A 57 6.55 8.08 -11.97
N ASP A 58 7.06 8.77 -12.99
CA ASP A 58 7.80 8.12 -14.08
C ASP A 58 9.11 7.47 -13.57
N ASP A 59 9.80 8.12 -12.63
CA ASP A 59 11.00 7.57 -11.97
C ASP A 59 10.65 6.32 -11.15
N LEU A 60 9.53 6.32 -10.43
CA LEU A 60 9.06 5.17 -9.66
C LEU A 60 8.71 3.99 -10.58
N VAL A 61 7.96 4.27 -11.64
CA VAL A 61 7.58 3.29 -12.67
C VAL A 61 8.82 2.67 -13.32
N LYS A 62 9.80 3.50 -13.70
CA LYS A 62 11.06 3.02 -14.27
C LYS A 62 11.79 2.09 -13.30
N ARG A 63 11.86 2.44 -12.01
CA ARG A 63 12.44 1.58 -10.99
C ARG A 63 11.70 0.25 -10.90
N ILE A 64 10.37 0.24 -10.86
CA ILE A 64 9.59 -1.00 -10.86
C ILE A 64 9.90 -1.87 -12.09
N ASP A 65 10.05 -1.25 -13.26
CA ASP A 65 10.35 -1.95 -14.52
C ASP A 65 11.79 -2.50 -14.60
N GLU A 66 12.73 -2.03 -13.77
CA GLU A 66 14.06 -2.62 -13.70
C GLU A 66 14.05 -4.08 -13.20
N ASN A 67 12.96 -4.51 -12.53
CA ASN A 67 12.76 -5.92 -12.16
C ASN A 67 12.75 -6.86 -13.38
N LYS A 68 12.36 -6.38 -14.58
CA LYS A 68 12.45 -7.17 -15.84
C LYS A 68 13.87 -7.60 -16.14
N LEU A 69 14.83 -6.78 -15.72
CA LEU A 69 16.26 -6.96 -15.95
C LEU A 69 16.91 -7.77 -14.82
N GLY A 70 16.11 -8.33 -13.90
CA GLY A 70 16.59 -9.03 -12.70
C GLY A 70 17.20 -8.11 -11.64
N ARG A 71 17.06 -6.78 -11.79
CA ARG A 71 17.51 -5.82 -10.80
C ARG A 71 16.40 -5.62 -9.78
N LYS A 72 16.65 -5.96 -8.52
CA LYS A 72 15.71 -5.71 -7.44
C LYS A 72 15.83 -4.26 -7.00
N THR A 73 14.86 -3.44 -7.35
CA THR A 73 14.78 -2.01 -7.03
C THR A 73 13.54 -1.72 -6.19
N ILE A 74 12.36 -2.11 -6.68
CA ILE A 74 11.10 -1.99 -5.94
C ILE A 74 10.32 -3.30 -6.14
N GLU A 75 10.19 -4.08 -5.07
CA GLU A 75 9.55 -5.39 -5.08
C GLU A 75 8.31 -5.35 -4.18
N LYS A 76 7.11 -5.57 -4.73
CA LYS A 76 5.93 -5.90 -3.92
C LYS A 76 6.11 -7.32 -3.41
N VAL A 77 6.21 -7.47 -2.09
CA VAL A 77 6.39 -8.77 -1.43
C VAL A 77 5.06 -9.48 -1.29
N PHE A 78 4.04 -8.77 -0.80
CA PHE A 78 2.66 -9.28 -0.68
C PHE A 78 1.65 -8.14 -0.49
N ALA A 79 0.39 -8.45 -0.76
CA ALA A 79 -0.78 -7.70 -0.33
C ALA A 79 -1.83 -8.70 0.20
N TYR A 80 -2.13 -8.63 1.49
CA TYR A 80 -3.08 -9.52 2.16
C TYR A 80 -4.27 -8.75 2.71
N ARG A 81 -5.47 -9.23 2.42
CA ARG A 81 -6.63 -8.94 3.25
C ARG A 81 -6.45 -9.71 4.56
N LEU A 82 -6.88 -9.11 5.66
CA LEU A 82 -6.78 -9.69 6.99
C LEU A 82 -8.18 -10.05 7.47
N LYS A 83 -8.28 -11.14 8.23
CA LYS A 83 -9.49 -11.50 8.98
C LYS A 83 -9.14 -11.58 10.47
N GLN A 84 -10.08 -11.17 11.31
CA GLN A 84 -10.00 -11.45 12.73
C GLN A 84 -10.08 -12.98 12.94
N ALA A 85 -9.10 -13.54 13.64
CA ALA A 85 -9.03 -14.93 14.10
C ALA A 85 -8.90 -14.96 15.63
N GLY A 86 -9.13 -16.12 16.24
CA GLY A 86 -9.32 -16.25 17.70
C GLY A 86 -8.23 -15.63 18.59
N SER A 87 -6.99 -15.50 18.10
CA SER A 87 -5.88 -14.88 18.83
C SER A 87 -5.13 -13.78 18.06
N GLY A 88 -5.69 -13.26 16.96
CA GLY A 88 -5.02 -12.23 16.15
C GLY A 88 -5.61 -12.07 14.76
N PHE A 89 -4.83 -11.51 13.83
CA PHE A 89 -5.23 -11.37 12.43
C PHE A 89 -4.47 -12.33 11.56
N GLU A 90 -5.16 -12.93 10.59
CA GLU A 90 -4.59 -13.88 9.65
C GLU A 90 -4.80 -13.41 8.21
N PRO A 91 -3.84 -13.66 7.29
CA PRO A 91 -4.05 -13.47 5.87
C PRO A 91 -5.27 -14.25 5.37
N TRP A 92 -6.17 -13.56 4.67
CA TRP A 92 -7.32 -14.14 3.99
C TRP A 92 -7.16 -13.98 2.48
N PRO A 93 -6.55 -14.95 1.77
CA PRO A 93 -6.10 -14.77 0.39
C PRO A 93 -7.19 -14.88 -0.68
N ILE A 94 -8.46 -15.08 -0.29
CA ILE A 94 -9.55 -15.39 -1.25
C ILE A 94 -10.11 -14.13 -1.88
N GLU A 95 -10.15 -13.02 -1.13
CA GLU A 95 -10.72 -11.76 -1.58
C GLU A 95 -9.60 -10.74 -1.87
N PRO A 96 -9.79 -9.86 -2.88
CA PRO A 96 -8.81 -8.83 -3.18
C PRO A 96 -8.65 -7.86 -2.00
N VAL A 97 -7.45 -7.31 -1.87
CA VAL A 97 -7.19 -6.17 -1.00
C VAL A 97 -7.81 -4.92 -1.63
N LEU A 98 -8.50 -4.13 -0.81
CA LEU A 98 -9.01 -2.82 -1.19
C LEU A 98 -8.28 -1.73 -0.40
N LEU A 99 -7.63 -0.82 -1.10
CA LEU A 99 -7.09 0.41 -0.52
C LEU A 99 -7.91 1.62 -1.00
N PRO A 100 -8.10 2.65 -0.15
CA PRO A 100 -8.77 3.87 -0.57
C PRO A 100 -7.91 4.61 -1.60
N SER A 101 -8.51 5.19 -2.64
CA SER A 101 -7.77 6.07 -3.54
C SER A 101 -7.41 7.37 -2.82
N LEU A 102 -6.13 7.71 -2.71
CA LEU A 102 -5.71 9.00 -2.12
C LEU A 102 -6.03 10.19 -3.04
N VAL A 103 -6.36 9.93 -4.30
CA VAL A 103 -6.68 10.94 -5.32
C VAL A 103 -8.18 11.23 -5.39
N HIS A 104 -9.01 10.20 -5.21
CA HIS A 104 -10.46 10.30 -5.32
C HIS A 104 -11.20 10.52 -4.00
N ASN A 105 -10.46 10.55 -2.88
CA ASN A 105 -11.00 10.86 -1.56
C ASN A 105 -10.29 12.07 -0.95
N ASP A 106 -10.91 12.69 0.05
CA ASP A 106 -10.27 13.66 0.93
C ASP A 106 -9.32 12.92 1.89
N ALA A 107 -8.05 12.79 1.46
CA ALA A 107 -7.00 12.13 2.22
C ALA A 107 -6.18 13.15 3.02
N GLN A 108 -6.21 13.01 4.35
CA GLN A 108 -5.54 13.91 5.27
C GLN A 108 -4.44 13.15 6.04
N PRO A 109 -3.16 13.31 5.68
CA PRO A 109 -2.06 12.64 6.35
C PRO A 109 -1.73 13.31 7.68
N ASN A 110 -1.56 12.51 8.72
CA ASN A 110 -1.18 12.93 10.06
C ASN A 110 0.15 12.27 10.44
N PRO A 111 1.25 13.05 10.59
CA PRO A 111 2.55 12.49 10.97
C PRO A 111 2.51 11.82 12.35
N VAL A 112 3.11 10.63 12.44
CA VAL A 112 3.25 9.89 13.70
C VAL A 112 4.71 9.91 14.11
N TYR A 113 5.01 10.67 15.16
CA TYR A 113 6.37 10.89 15.66
C TYR A 113 6.79 9.93 16.77
N GLU A 114 5.83 9.41 17.55
CA GLU A 114 6.06 8.40 18.57
C GLU A 114 5.09 7.23 18.36
N PHE A 115 5.66 6.03 18.25
CA PHE A 115 4.89 4.81 18.04
C PHE A 115 4.50 4.21 19.39
N ASN A 116 3.22 4.31 19.75
CA ASN A 116 2.68 3.64 20.93
C ASN A 116 1.97 2.36 20.47
N ALA A 117 2.57 1.20 20.73
CA ALA A 117 2.09 -0.11 20.28
C ALA A 117 0.80 -0.60 20.97
N GLY A 118 -0.02 0.29 21.54
CA GLY A 118 -1.10 -0.05 22.46
C GLY A 118 -2.52 -0.01 21.88
N SER A 119 -2.72 0.19 20.57
CA SER A 119 -4.08 0.14 20.00
C SER A 119 -4.13 -0.20 18.50
N GLY A 120 -5.03 -1.12 18.14
CA GLY A 120 -5.49 -1.38 16.77
C GLY A 120 -4.58 -2.26 15.92
N ALA A 121 -4.78 -2.25 14.59
CA ALA A 121 -3.95 -3.02 13.65
C ALA A 121 -2.47 -2.56 13.63
N VAL A 122 -2.18 -1.41 14.25
CA VAL A 122 -0.85 -0.87 14.50
C VAL A 122 -0.10 -1.67 15.57
N GLU A 123 -0.76 -2.09 16.65
CA GLU A 123 -0.21 -3.05 17.64
C GLU A 123 0.15 -4.39 16.95
N LEU A 124 -0.70 -4.85 16.03
CA LEU A 124 -0.43 -6.04 15.22
C LEU A 124 0.73 -5.89 14.26
N ALA A 125 0.86 -4.75 13.59
CA ALA A 125 1.99 -4.49 12.72
C ALA A 125 3.30 -4.65 13.51
N SER A 126 3.36 -4.10 14.73
CA SER A 126 4.53 -4.21 15.60
C SER A 126 4.76 -5.59 16.20
N LEU A 127 3.72 -6.27 16.69
CA LEU A 127 3.85 -7.62 17.26
C LEU A 127 4.14 -8.68 16.20
N THR A 128 3.50 -8.59 15.03
CA THR A 128 3.63 -9.59 13.96
C THR A 128 4.89 -9.38 13.12
N TYR A 129 5.34 -8.14 12.91
CA TYR A 129 6.48 -7.84 12.01
C TYR A 129 7.66 -7.15 12.68
N GLY A 130 7.66 -6.96 14.00
CA GLY A 130 8.76 -6.35 14.76
C GLY A 130 9.00 -4.89 14.38
N LEU A 131 7.93 -4.16 14.04
CA LEU A 131 7.98 -2.77 13.60
C LEU A 131 8.13 -1.85 14.82
N ASN A 132 9.36 -1.69 15.31
CA ASN A 132 9.60 -0.98 16.57
C ASN A 132 10.19 0.42 16.35
N ARG A 133 10.64 0.74 15.12
CA ARG A 133 11.26 2.03 14.73
C ARG A 133 11.07 2.32 13.25
N PHE A 134 10.03 3.07 12.89
CA PHE A 134 9.90 3.64 11.55
C PHE A 134 10.82 4.84 11.38
N LEU A 135 11.37 5.00 10.18
CA LEU A 135 12.12 6.20 9.79
C LEU A 135 11.18 7.41 9.73
N PHE A 136 9.97 7.18 9.24
CA PHE A 136 8.80 8.05 9.36
C PHE A 136 7.55 7.19 9.17
N SER A 137 6.45 7.64 9.75
CA SER A 137 5.13 7.01 9.66
C SER A 137 4.04 8.06 9.65
N TYR A 138 2.92 7.74 9.01
CA TYR A 138 1.73 8.56 8.93
C TYR A 138 0.50 7.70 9.23
N THR A 139 -0.48 8.24 9.94
CA THR A 139 -1.86 7.81 9.75
C THR A 139 -2.50 8.68 8.67
N VAL A 140 -3.50 8.16 7.98
CA VAL A 140 -4.25 8.93 6.98
C VAL A 140 -5.73 8.81 7.29
N SER A 141 -6.38 9.95 7.48
CA SER A 141 -7.83 10.04 7.55
C SER A 141 -8.39 10.11 6.13
N ILE A 142 -9.51 9.43 5.88
CA ILE A 142 -10.15 9.38 4.55
C ILE A 142 -11.59 9.83 4.70
N ASN A 143 -11.98 10.91 4.01
CA ASN A 143 -13.32 11.49 4.05
C ASN A 143 -13.84 11.73 5.49
N GLY A 144 -12.93 12.16 6.38
CA GLY A 144 -13.22 12.40 7.80
C GLY A 144 -13.21 11.15 8.70
N ILE A 145 -12.98 9.96 8.16
CA ILE A 145 -12.78 8.74 8.96
C ILE A 145 -11.32 8.72 9.45
N GLU A 146 -11.13 8.84 10.76
CA GLU A 146 -9.82 8.85 11.41
C GLU A 146 -9.14 7.47 11.36
N ASP A 147 -7.80 7.48 11.39
CA ASP A 147 -6.95 6.29 11.45
C ASP A 147 -7.26 5.21 10.40
N PHE A 148 -7.77 5.62 9.23
CA PHE A 148 -8.16 4.68 8.17
C PHE A 148 -6.98 3.84 7.69
N LEU A 149 -5.86 4.52 7.44
CA LEU A 149 -4.61 3.92 7.02
C LEU A 149 -3.52 4.20 8.05
N PHE A 150 -2.60 3.25 8.17
CA PHE A 150 -1.26 3.50 8.66
C PHE A 150 -0.26 3.21 7.55
N MET A 151 0.71 4.09 7.36
CA MET A 151 1.79 3.91 6.39
C MET A 151 3.13 4.19 7.06
N GLY A 152 4.13 3.37 6.76
CA GLY A 152 5.43 3.53 7.39
C GLY A 152 6.57 2.93 6.60
N VAL A 153 7.76 3.50 6.80
CA VAL A 153 9.01 3.02 6.19
C VAL A 153 10.00 2.59 7.25
N LEU A 154 10.45 1.34 7.19
CA LEU A 154 11.57 0.83 7.99
C LEU A 154 12.86 0.86 7.20
N ASN A 155 13.96 1.22 7.86
CA ASN A 155 15.29 1.08 7.29
C ASN A 155 15.93 -0.26 7.71
N LYS A 156 16.33 -1.10 6.74
CA LYS A 156 17.03 -2.38 6.97
C LYS A 156 18.52 -2.32 6.58
N GLY A 157 19.07 -1.12 6.37
CA GLY A 157 20.46 -0.90 5.98
C GLY A 157 20.69 -1.05 4.47
N PHE A 158 20.46 -2.25 3.92
CA PHE A 158 20.65 -2.52 2.48
C PHE A 158 19.42 -2.23 1.62
N TYR A 159 18.24 -2.11 2.25
CA TYR A 159 16.98 -1.78 1.60
C TYR A 159 16.04 -1.16 2.63
N LYS A 160 14.95 -0.58 2.16
CA LYS A 160 13.84 -0.08 2.98
C LYS A 160 12.65 -1.04 2.86
N GLU A 161 11.92 -1.24 3.94
CA GLU A 161 10.62 -1.89 3.89
C GLU A 161 9.53 -0.83 3.98
N VAL A 162 8.58 -0.87 3.07
CA VAL A 162 7.40 0.01 3.08
C VAL A 162 6.21 -0.83 3.45
N TYR A 163 5.45 -0.35 4.43
CA TYR A 163 4.21 -0.97 4.90
C TYR A 163 3.05 -0.02 4.70
N ILE A 164 1.96 -0.55 4.15
CA ILE A 164 0.66 0.11 4.11
C ILE A 164 -0.32 -0.83 4.82
N LEU A 165 -0.99 -0.31 5.84
CA LEU A 165 -2.01 -0.99 6.59
C LEU A 165 -3.32 -0.25 6.44
N ARG A 166 -4.37 -1.01 6.12
CA ARG A 166 -5.75 -0.56 6.24
C ARG A 166 -6.30 -1.06 7.56
N ASN A 167 -6.70 -0.14 8.42
CA ASN A 167 -7.20 -0.44 9.77
C ASN A 167 -8.72 -0.61 9.82
N ILE A 168 -9.41 -0.25 8.74
CA ILE A 168 -10.86 -0.35 8.62
C ILE A 168 -11.23 -1.61 7.85
N GLU A 169 -12.26 -2.33 8.32
CA GLU A 169 -12.74 -3.53 7.63
C GLU A 169 -13.13 -3.24 6.17
N PRO A 170 -12.77 -4.11 5.21
CA PRO A 170 -11.82 -5.20 5.38
C PRO A 170 -10.38 -4.74 5.63
N MET A 171 -9.81 -5.18 6.75
CA MET A 171 -8.42 -4.83 7.09
C MET A 171 -7.46 -5.43 6.06
N ALA A 172 -6.32 -4.78 5.85
CA ALA A 172 -5.32 -5.25 4.92
C ALA A 172 -3.91 -4.81 5.29
N ILE A 173 -2.92 -5.58 4.83
CA ILE A 173 -1.51 -5.25 4.92
C ILE A 173 -0.81 -5.48 3.60
N ILE A 174 -0.02 -4.50 3.17
CA ILE A 174 0.78 -4.53 1.96
C ILE A 174 2.23 -4.24 2.35
N LYS A 175 3.15 -5.01 1.77
CA LYS A 175 4.58 -4.86 1.99
C LYS A 175 5.34 -4.72 0.68
N TYR A 176 6.25 -3.75 0.65
CA TYR A 176 7.23 -3.57 -0.42
C TYR A 176 8.65 -3.53 0.13
N ASN A 177 9.60 -4.02 -0.67
CA ASN A 177 11.02 -3.81 -0.45
C ASN A 177 11.54 -2.82 -1.48
N VAL A 178 12.25 -1.80 -1.02
CA VAL A 178 12.85 -0.74 -1.86
C VAL A 178 14.37 -0.78 -1.66
N TYR A 179 15.07 -1.28 -2.67
CA TYR A 179 16.52 -1.41 -2.69
C TYR A 179 17.13 -0.11 -3.23
N VAL A 180 18.13 0.41 -2.52
CA VAL A 180 18.82 1.67 -2.83
C VAL A 180 20.06 1.40 -3.67
#